data_AF-A0A8C5SH55-F1
#
_entry.id   AF-A0A8C5SH55-F1
#
_cell.length_a   1.000
_cell.length_b   1.000
_cell.length_c   1.000
_cell.angle_alpha   90.00
_cell.angle_beta   90.00
_cell.angle_gamma   90.00
#
_symmetry.space_group_name_H-M   'P 1'
#
loop_
_entity.id
_entity.type
_entity.pdbx_description
1 polymer ?
#
loop_
_entity_poly.entity_id
_entity_poly.type
_entity_poly.pdbx_seq_one_letter_code
_entity_poly.pdbx_strand_id
1 'polypeptide(L)'
;MYNFSRFGIILEKIKTVINDDTRYTKGCLNMRTQKCYAVKPNINEFLDIARRTYTEIVDDIAGMITQLAEKHNLPLKTSFSSARGFFIQMSADCAAVHNGQLPSEFTKVITQGSRHI
;
A
#
# COMPACT_ATOMS: atom_id res chain seq x y z
N MET A 1 -16.72 31.23 29.80
CA MET A 1 -16.94 29.79 30.03
C MET A 1 -17.64 29.04 28.87
N TYR A 2 -18.07 29.71 27.78
CA TYR A 2 -18.80 29.06 26.66
C TYR A 2 -17.93 28.36 25.59
N ASN A 3 -16.66 28.74 25.42
CA ASN A 3 -15.86 28.32 24.26
C ASN A 3 -15.39 26.85 24.34
N PHE A 4 -15.02 26.36 25.52
CA PHE A 4 -14.56 24.98 25.73
C PHE A 4 -15.66 23.93 25.49
N SER A 5 -16.92 24.27 25.75
CA SER A 5 -18.06 23.37 25.56
C SER A 5 -18.26 23.01 24.07
N ARG A 6 -18.14 24.00 23.19
CA ARG A 6 -18.29 23.80 21.74
C ARG A 6 -17.20 22.88 21.17
N PHE A 7 -15.94 23.06 21.58
CA PHE A 7 -14.85 22.21 21.11
C PHE A 7 -14.97 20.77 21.61
N GLY A 8 -15.45 20.57 22.84
CA GLY A 8 -15.77 19.24 23.36
C GLY A 8 -16.82 18.53 22.50
N ILE A 9 -17.93 19.20 22.18
CA ILE A 9 -19.00 18.63 21.34
C ILE A 9 -18.48 18.28 19.94
N ILE A 10 -17.65 19.16 19.34
CA ILE A 10 -17.06 18.91 18.02
C ILE A 10 -16.13 17.69 18.08
N LEU A 11 -15.26 17.61 19.09
CA LEU A 11 -14.34 16.50 19.26
C LEU A 11 -15.09 15.17 19.41
N GLU A 12 -16.13 15.13 20.24
CA GLU A 12 -16.93 13.92 20.43
C GLU A 12 -17.61 13.48 19.12
N LYS A 13 -18.12 14.41 18.32
CA LYS A 13 -18.65 14.10 16.97
C LYS A 13 -17.58 13.59 16.00
N ILE A 14 -16.35 14.09 16.08
CA ILE A 14 -15.26 13.59 15.23
C ILE A 14 -14.92 12.14 15.61
N LYS A 15 -14.83 11.85 16.91
CA LYS A 15 -14.50 10.51 17.43
C LYS A 15 -15.54 9.44 17.10
N THR A 16 -16.79 9.80 16.83
CA THR A 16 -17.79 8.82 16.39
C THR A 16 -17.55 8.37 14.94
N VAL A 17 -16.83 9.15 14.13
CA VAL A 17 -16.65 8.89 12.69
C VAL A 17 -15.22 8.49 12.34
N ILE A 18 -14.22 9.19 12.88
CA ILE A 18 -12.82 8.99 12.51
C ILE A 18 -12.22 7.84 13.31
N ASN A 19 -11.52 6.95 12.63
CA ASN A 19 -10.83 5.82 13.25
C ASN A 19 -9.70 6.33 14.14
N ASP A 20 -9.62 5.81 15.37
CA ASP A 20 -8.64 6.24 16.38
C ASP A 20 -7.20 5.92 15.94
N ASP A 21 -7.04 4.93 15.05
CA ASP A 21 -5.76 4.61 14.43
C ASP A 21 -5.42 5.54 13.25
N THR A 22 -6.20 6.56 12.93
CA THR A 22 -5.90 7.43 11.77
C THR A 22 -4.70 8.33 12.09
N ARG A 23 -3.60 8.17 11.35
CA ARG A 23 -2.41 9.01 11.49
C ARG A 23 -1.77 9.33 10.15
N TYR A 24 -1.06 10.45 10.08
CA TYR A 24 -0.21 10.72 8.93
C TYR A 24 0.94 9.71 8.89
N THR A 25 1.12 9.04 7.76
CA THR A 25 2.22 8.10 7.53
C THR A 25 3.04 8.49 6.31
N LYS A 26 4.35 8.26 6.35
CA LYS A 26 5.21 8.46 5.18
C LYS A 26 5.03 7.28 4.21
N GLY A 27 5.18 7.57 2.91
CA GLY A 27 5.10 6.60 1.82
C GLY A 27 3.72 6.53 1.16
N CYS A 28 3.71 6.41 -0.18
CA CYS A 28 2.50 6.48 -0.98
C CYS A 28 1.45 5.42 -0.61
N LEU A 29 1.88 4.16 -0.43
CA LEU A 29 0.97 3.06 -0.11
C LEU A 29 0.42 3.18 1.31
N ASN A 30 1.29 3.42 2.29
CA ASN A 30 0.88 3.59 3.68
C ASN A 30 -0.14 4.73 3.83
N MET A 31 0.08 5.86 3.16
CA MET A 31 -0.85 6.98 3.14
C MET A 31 -2.18 6.61 2.48
N ARG A 32 -2.15 5.82 1.39
CA ARG A 32 -3.37 5.30 0.76
C ARG A 32 -4.15 4.39 1.71
N THR A 33 -3.46 3.50 2.42
CA THR A 33 -4.05 2.66 3.46
C THR A 33 -4.64 3.51 4.58
N GLN A 34 -3.93 4.51 5.11
CA GLN A 34 -4.49 5.41 6.14
C GLN A 34 -5.79 6.07 5.69
N LYS A 35 -5.83 6.58 4.44
CA LYS A 35 -7.04 7.20 3.89
C LYS A 35 -8.20 6.20 3.74
N CYS A 36 -7.93 4.97 3.35
CA CYS A 36 -8.96 3.92 3.20
C CYS A 36 -9.60 3.50 4.54
N TYR A 37 -8.85 3.60 5.64
CA TYR A 37 -9.30 3.19 6.98
C TYR A 37 -9.58 4.38 7.90
N ALA A 38 -9.56 5.61 7.38
CA ALA A 38 -9.69 6.83 8.16
C ALA A 38 -11.07 6.98 8.83
N VAL A 39 -12.11 6.42 8.21
CA VAL A 39 -13.46 6.36 8.79
C VAL A 39 -13.63 5.01 9.49
N LYS A 40 -14.24 5.00 10.68
CA LYS A 40 -14.55 3.80 11.45
C LYS A 40 -15.42 2.81 10.64
N PRO A 41 -15.29 1.49 10.87
CA PRO A 41 -16.18 0.51 10.26
C PRO A 41 -17.63 0.73 10.74
N ASN A 42 -18.60 0.29 9.93
CA ASN A 42 -20.04 0.40 10.21
C ASN A 42 -20.59 1.83 10.26
N ILE A 43 -19.80 2.83 9.82
CA ILE A 43 -20.29 4.22 9.63
C ILE A 43 -20.90 4.39 8.24
N ASN A 44 -20.36 3.69 7.25
CA ASN A 44 -20.84 3.74 5.87
C ASN A 44 -20.55 2.42 5.17
N GLU A 45 -21.62 1.72 4.77
CA GLU A 45 -21.52 0.39 4.15
C GLU A 45 -20.72 0.40 2.84
N PHE A 46 -20.80 1.45 2.04
CA PHE A 46 -20.00 1.56 0.82
C PHE A 46 -18.50 1.71 1.11
N LEU A 47 -18.12 2.45 2.17
CA LEU A 47 -16.74 2.51 2.60
C LEU A 47 -16.24 1.17 3.14
N ASP A 48 -17.12 0.42 3.80
CA ASP A 48 -16.79 -0.91 4.31
C ASP A 48 -16.57 -1.91 3.16
N ILE A 49 -17.44 -1.91 2.14
CA ILE A 49 -17.26 -2.69 0.91
C ILE A 49 -15.96 -2.28 0.21
N ALA A 50 -15.73 -0.98 0.02
CA ALA A 50 -14.53 -0.48 -0.65
C ALA A 50 -13.24 -0.88 0.08
N ARG A 51 -13.24 -0.88 1.42
CA ARG A 51 -12.11 -1.30 2.24
C ARG A 51 -11.85 -2.79 2.12
N ARG A 52 -12.90 -3.62 2.12
CA ARG A 52 -12.78 -5.05 1.89
C ARG A 52 -12.17 -5.35 0.53
N THR A 53 -12.73 -4.76 -0.54
CA THR A 53 -12.21 -4.91 -1.90
C THR A 53 -10.76 -4.41 -2.02
N TYR A 54 -10.41 -3.31 -1.35
CA TYR A 54 -9.02 -2.84 -1.33
C TYR A 54 -8.09 -3.87 -0.66
N THR A 55 -8.49 -4.44 0.47
CA THR A 55 -7.71 -5.46 1.19
C THR A 55 -7.50 -6.68 0.30
N GLU A 56 -8.59 -7.21 -0.27
CA GLU A 56 -8.56 -8.37 -1.17
C GLU A 56 -7.63 -8.13 -2.36
N ILE A 57 -7.71 -6.97 -3.03
CA ILE A 57 -6.83 -6.65 -4.16
C ILE A 57 -5.35 -6.56 -3.74
N VAL A 58 -5.06 -5.95 -2.58
CA VAL A 58 -3.67 -5.82 -2.10
C VAL A 58 -3.09 -7.19 -1.75
N ASP A 59 -3.89 -8.03 -1.11
CA ASP A 59 -3.51 -9.40 -0.74
C ASP A 59 -3.31 -10.27 -1.98
N ASP A 60 -4.22 -10.20 -2.97
CA ASP A 60 -4.10 -10.90 -4.25
C ASP A 60 -2.80 -10.50 -4.99
N ILE A 61 -2.49 -9.20 -5.04
CA ILE A 61 -1.24 -8.71 -5.64
C ILE A 61 -0.01 -9.26 -4.91
N ALA A 62 -0.02 -9.24 -3.58
CA ALA A 62 1.08 -9.77 -2.78
C ALA A 62 1.24 -11.28 -2.97
N GLY A 63 0.12 -12.02 -3.02
CA GLY A 63 0.08 -13.45 -3.27
C GLY A 63 0.63 -13.82 -4.65
N MET A 64 0.19 -13.12 -5.71
CA MET A 64 0.71 -13.33 -7.07
C MET A 64 2.23 -13.09 -7.15
N ILE A 65 2.74 -12.03 -6.52
CA ILE A 65 4.17 -11.73 -6.52
C ILE A 65 4.97 -12.79 -5.74
N THR A 66 4.40 -13.33 -4.66
CA THR A 66 5.02 -14.41 -3.88
C THR A 66 5.12 -15.68 -4.71
N GLN A 67 4.05 -16.07 -5.41
CA GLN A 67 4.06 -17.22 -6.32
C GLN A 67 5.08 -17.05 -7.46
N LEU A 68 5.21 -15.84 -8.01
CA LEU A 68 6.22 -15.52 -9.02
C LEU A 68 7.65 -15.61 -8.47
N ALA A 69 7.86 -15.17 -7.23
CA ALA A 69 9.16 -15.24 -6.55
C ALA A 69 9.60 -16.68 -6.37
N GLU A 70 8.69 -17.55 -5.92
CA GLU A 70 8.91 -18.98 -5.76
C GLU A 70 9.15 -19.68 -7.10
N LYS A 71 8.29 -19.43 -8.09
CA LYS A 71 8.35 -20.04 -9.42
C LYS A 71 9.71 -19.84 -10.11
N HIS A 72 10.28 -18.65 -9.99
CA HIS A 72 11.54 -18.30 -10.66
C HIS A 72 12.74 -18.25 -9.73
N ASN A 73 12.55 -18.55 -8.44
CA ASN A 73 13.57 -18.42 -7.41
C ASN A 73 14.22 -17.01 -7.41
N LEU A 74 13.39 -15.98 -7.55
CA LEU A 74 13.83 -14.57 -7.61
C LEU A 74 13.37 -13.81 -6.35
N PRO A 75 14.19 -12.89 -5.80
CA PRO A 75 13.84 -12.11 -4.62
C PRO A 75 12.93 -10.93 -4.96
N LEU A 76 11.72 -11.23 -5.45
CA LEU A 76 10.72 -10.23 -5.85
C LEU A 76 10.08 -9.58 -4.63
N LYS A 77 9.83 -8.27 -4.71
CA LYS A 77 9.10 -7.51 -3.70
C LYS A 77 8.00 -6.69 -4.34
N THR A 78 6.84 -6.68 -3.71
CA THR A 78 5.75 -5.76 -4.03
C THR A 78 6.17 -4.34 -3.69
N SER A 79 6.01 -3.41 -4.63
CA SER A 79 6.29 -2.00 -4.44
C SER A 79 5.18 -1.14 -5.05
N PHE A 80 5.06 0.10 -4.58
CA PHE A 80 4.00 1.00 -5.01
C PHE A 80 4.48 2.44 -5.12
N SER A 81 4.01 3.16 -6.13
CA SER A 81 4.20 4.60 -6.26
C SER A 81 2.96 5.26 -6.84
N SER A 82 2.70 6.52 -6.50
CA SER A 82 1.53 7.23 -7.04
C SER A 82 1.51 7.33 -8.57
N ALA A 83 2.68 7.35 -9.21
CA ALA A 83 2.79 7.45 -10.67
C ALA A 83 2.63 6.11 -11.40
N ARG A 84 3.01 4.98 -10.78
CA ARG A 84 3.02 3.65 -11.44
C ARG A 84 1.96 2.69 -10.91
N GLY A 85 1.32 3.00 -9.79
CA GLY A 85 0.57 1.99 -9.04
C GLY A 85 1.51 0.93 -8.44
N PHE A 86 1.04 -0.31 -8.39
CA PHE A 86 1.82 -1.46 -7.95
C PHE A 86 2.80 -1.92 -9.04
N PHE A 87 4.01 -2.31 -8.62
CA PHE A 87 5.03 -2.87 -9.49
C PHE A 87 5.93 -3.84 -8.69
N ILE A 88 6.63 -4.71 -9.42
CA ILE A 88 7.60 -5.64 -8.84
C ILE A 88 8.96 -4.97 -8.78
N GLN A 89 9.65 -5.09 -7.64
CA GLN A 89 11.01 -4.60 -7.44
C GLN A 89 11.92 -5.75 -6.98
N MET A 90 13.15 -5.79 -7.50
CA MET A 90 14.22 -6.66 -7.04
C MET A 90 15.57 -5.96 -7.15
N SER A 91 16.63 -6.51 -6.55
CA SER A 91 18.00 -6.01 -6.74
C SER A 91 18.52 -6.42 -8.12
N ALA A 92 19.20 -5.51 -8.82
CA ALA A 92 19.81 -5.80 -10.11
C ALA A 92 20.99 -6.77 -10.00
N ASP A 93 21.73 -6.73 -8.88
CA ASP A 93 22.90 -7.58 -8.63
C ASP A 93 22.53 -8.99 -8.14
N CYS A 94 21.31 -9.45 -8.43
CA CYS A 94 20.83 -10.73 -7.94
C CYS A 94 21.48 -11.88 -8.73
N ALA A 95 22.25 -12.71 -8.03
CA ALA A 95 22.90 -13.90 -8.60
C ALA A 95 21.91 -14.92 -9.20
N ALA A 96 20.62 -14.86 -8.84
CA ALA A 96 19.57 -15.72 -9.39
C ALA A 96 19.16 -15.34 -10.83
N VAL A 97 19.55 -14.15 -11.32
CA VAL A 97 19.25 -13.74 -12.69
C VAL A 97 20.36 -14.27 -13.62
N HIS A 98 20.13 -15.46 -14.20
CA HIS A 98 21.04 -16.03 -15.20
C HIS A 98 21.22 -15.07 -16.39
N ASN A 99 22.46 -14.65 -16.64
CA ASN A 99 22.84 -13.75 -17.73
C ASN A 99 22.10 -12.40 -17.76
N GLY A 100 21.55 -11.94 -16.64
CA GLY A 100 20.79 -10.69 -16.58
C GLY A 100 19.43 -10.73 -17.30
N GLN A 101 18.96 -11.91 -17.73
CA GLN A 101 17.69 -12.06 -18.41
C GLN A 101 16.58 -12.47 -17.44
N LEU A 102 15.50 -11.68 -17.42
CA LEU A 102 14.28 -12.00 -16.69
C LEU A 102 13.33 -12.85 -17.56
N PRO A 103 12.49 -13.70 -16.93
CA PRO A 103 11.41 -14.41 -17.61
C PRO A 103 10.51 -13.48 -18.44
N SER A 104 9.98 -13.97 -19.56
CA SER A 104 9.20 -13.17 -20.52
C SER A 104 7.86 -12.65 -19.98
N GLU A 105 7.36 -13.22 -18.89
CA GLU A 105 6.19 -12.74 -18.16
C GLU A 105 6.43 -11.40 -17.45
N PHE A 106 7.70 -11.01 -17.22
CA PHE A 106 8.03 -9.66 -16.73
C PHE A 106 8.04 -8.67 -17.90
N THR A 107 7.11 -7.73 -17.88
CA THR A 107 6.99 -6.69 -18.89
C THR A 107 7.44 -5.33 -18.35
N LYS A 108 7.85 -4.42 -19.24
CA LYS A 108 8.26 -3.04 -18.89
C LYS A 108 9.35 -2.99 -17.79
N VAL A 109 10.38 -3.82 -17.95
CA VAL A 109 11.53 -3.88 -17.04
C VAL A 109 12.33 -2.58 -17.13
N ILE A 110 12.59 -1.94 -15.98
CA ILE A 110 13.39 -0.71 -15.87
C ILE A 110 14.44 -0.92 -14.79
N THR A 111 15.71 -0.78 -15.16
CA THR A 111 16.82 -0.78 -14.21
C THR A 111 17.10 0.65 -13.77
N GLN A 112 17.06 0.92 -12.46
CA GLN A 112 17.44 2.20 -11.89
C GLN A 112 18.86 2.09 -11.32
N GLY A 113 19.77 2.96 -11.76
CA GLY A 113 21.13 3.01 -11.21
C GLY A 113 21.12 3.46 -9.75
N SER A 114 21.89 2.77 -8.92
CA SER A 114 22.11 3.13 -7.52
C SER A 114 22.76 4.52 -7.44
N ARG A 115 22.03 5.54 -6.97
CA ARG A 115 22.63 6.84 -6.64
C ARG A 115 23.62 6.62 -5.50
N HIS A 116 24.91 6.61 -5.81
CA HIS A 116 25.95 6.84 -4.81
C HIS A 116 25.78 8.30 -4.35
N ILE A 117 25.47 8.46 -3.06
CA ILE A 117 25.50 9.76 -2.37
C ILE A 117 26.87 9.86 -1.71
#